data_AF-A0A6L7INU2-F1
#
_entry.id   AF-A0A6L7INU2-F1
#
_cell.length_a   1.000
_cell.length_b   1.000
_cell.length_c   1.000
_cell.angle_alpha   90.00
_cell.angle_beta   90.00
_cell.angle_gamma   90.00
#
_symmetry.space_group_name_H-M   'P 1'
#
loop_
_entity.id
_entity.type
_entity.pdbx_description
1 polymer ?
#
loop_
_entity_poly.entity_id
_entity_poly.type
_entity_poly.pdbx_seq_one_letter_code
_entity_poly.pdbx_strand_id
1 'polypeptide(L)'
;MAVVKEKKAARQTAGKTQVTCTAKKEVSDKPARADSIVTARVPSEIKEQGNAVLKKIGFTPTELVNAAYKYVLEHEELPSTFSSLEDLRGQHRTLTPEQKEKLQERMRAMTLKAPDGWGERPFKELLDEARGERYARFA
;
A
#
# COMPACT_ATOMS: atom_id res chain seq x y z
N MET A 1 -8.22 76.04 -10.49
CA MET A 1 -6.88 75.60 -10.01
C MET A 1 -6.18 74.82 -11.11
N ALA A 2 -4.86 74.86 -11.12
CA ALA A 2 -3.92 74.65 -12.24
C ALA A 2 -3.86 73.24 -12.87
N VAL A 3 -3.94 73.16 -14.20
CA VAL A 3 -2.86 72.90 -15.18
C VAL A 3 -1.77 71.83 -14.84
N VAL A 4 -1.74 70.76 -15.66
CA VAL A 4 -0.55 70.05 -16.24
C VAL A 4 0.23 69.09 -15.30
N LYS A 5 0.57 67.83 -15.65
CA LYS A 5 1.51 67.30 -16.68
C LYS A 5 1.41 65.75 -16.60
N GLU A 6 1.02 65.00 -17.62
CA GLU A 6 1.83 64.44 -18.73
C GLU A 6 3.13 63.68 -18.35
N LYS A 7 3.33 62.54 -19.06
CA LYS A 7 4.60 61.83 -19.40
C LYS A 7 5.08 60.73 -18.41
N LYS A 8 5.63 59.58 -18.84
CA LYS A 8 5.97 59.01 -20.16
C LYS A 8 6.52 57.58 -19.98
N ALA A 9 6.10 56.71 -20.90
CA ALA A 9 6.72 55.52 -21.50
C ALA A 9 8.00 54.86 -20.93
N ALA A 10 8.02 53.52 -20.95
CA ALA A 10 8.96 52.65 -21.71
C ALA A 10 8.47 51.19 -21.60
N ARG A 11 7.88 50.55 -22.62
CA ARG A 11 8.46 49.88 -23.81
C ARG A 11 9.60 48.89 -23.54
N GLN A 12 9.28 47.61 -23.87
CA GLN A 12 10.06 46.71 -24.74
C GLN A 12 11.39 46.17 -24.16
N THR A 13 11.91 44.98 -24.43
CA THR A 13 11.68 43.92 -25.43
C THR A 13 12.69 42.80 -25.15
N ALA A 14 12.33 41.58 -25.57
CA ALA A 14 13.18 40.59 -26.27
C ALA A 14 14.41 39.96 -25.59
N GLY A 15 14.64 38.70 -25.98
CA GLY A 15 15.90 37.96 -25.85
C GLY A 15 15.66 36.58 -25.23
N LYS A 16 15.26 35.54 -25.98
CA LYS A 16 16.16 34.61 -26.70
C LYS A 16 17.26 34.10 -25.74
N THR A 17 17.39 32.81 -25.44
CA THR A 17 17.96 31.84 -26.39
C THR A 17 17.96 30.45 -25.74
N GLN A 18 17.47 29.44 -26.47
CA GLN A 18 17.74 28.03 -26.19
C GLN A 18 19.24 27.78 -26.29
N VAL A 19 19.83 27.10 -25.30
CA VAL A 19 21.15 26.49 -25.45
C VAL A 19 20.99 25.00 -25.16
N THR A 20 20.75 24.25 -26.24
CA THR A 20 21.02 22.83 -26.32
C THR A 20 22.52 22.66 -26.51
N CYS A 21 23.22 22.14 -25.50
CA CYS A 21 24.59 21.66 -25.64
C CYS A 21 24.58 20.15 -25.45
N THR A 22 24.42 19.44 -26.56
CA THR A 22 24.82 18.05 -26.71
C THR A 22 26.33 17.96 -26.53
N ALA A 23 26.79 17.43 -25.40
CA ALA A 23 28.17 17.00 -25.23
C ALA A 23 28.16 15.49 -24.99
N LYS A 24 28.46 14.74 -26.06
CA LYS A 24 28.86 13.35 -25.95
C LYS A 24 30.14 13.31 -25.11
N LYS A 25 30.07 12.66 -23.95
CA LYS A 25 31.24 12.28 -23.18
C LYS A 25 31.16 10.78 -22.93
N GLU A 26 31.83 10.03 -23.79
CA GLU A 26 32.18 8.64 -23.52
C GLU A 26 33.21 8.65 -22.40
N VAL A 27 32.82 8.17 -21.22
CA VAL A 27 33.69 8.10 -20.04
C VAL A 27 33.48 6.77 -19.34
N SER A 28 34.47 5.91 -19.54
CA SER A 28 34.96 4.83 -18.69
C SER A 28 33.94 3.95 -17.96
N ASP A 29 33.92 2.70 -18.39
CA ASP A 29 33.30 1.52 -17.78
C ASP A 29 33.89 1.21 -16.39
N LYS A 30 33.55 2.04 -15.42
CA LYS A 30 33.56 1.71 -13.99
C LYS A 30 32.15 2.02 -13.53
N PRO A 31 31.45 1.14 -12.79
CA PRO A 31 30.18 1.52 -12.19
C PRO A 31 30.49 2.53 -11.10
N ALA A 32 30.67 3.79 -11.49
CA ALA A 32 30.49 4.92 -10.59
C ALA A 32 29.11 4.68 -9.99
N ARG A 33 29.06 4.48 -8.67
CA ARG A 33 27.79 4.34 -7.96
C ARG A 33 27.03 5.64 -8.20
N ALA A 34 26.16 5.62 -9.21
CA ALA A 34 25.39 6.76 -9.64
C ALA A 34 24.20 6.86 -8.69
N ASP A 35 24.50 7.18 -7.44
CA ASP A 35 23.49 7.37 -6.41
C ASP A 35 22.80 8.71 -6.69
N SER A 36 21.53 8.66 -7.05
CA SER A 36 20.69 9.84 -7.32
C SER A 36 19.89 10.23 -6.07
N ILE A 37 19.74 11.53 -5.83
CA ILE A 37 18.96 12.04 -4.69
C ILE A 37 17.49 12.13 -5.09
N VAL A 38 16.63 11.43 -4.35
CA VAL A 38 15.17 11.48 -4.52
C VAL A 38 14.58 12.46 -3.51
N THR A 39 13.93 13.52 -4.01
CA THR A 39 13.24 14.51 -3.17
C THR A 39 11.75 14.54 -3.49
N ALA A 40 10.90 14.52 -2.46
CA ALA A 40 9.45 14.57 -2.60
C ALA A 40 8.83 15.38 -1.46
N ARG A 41 7.69 16.02 -1.71
CA ARG A 41 6.91 16.70 -0.66
C ARG A 41 5.96 15.69 -0.02
N VAL A 42 6.04 15.56 1.30
CA VAL A 42 5.18 14.68 2.10
C VAL A 42 4.62 15.50 3.27
N PRO A 43 3.31 15.42 3.58
CA PRO A 43 2.75 16.02 4.77
C PRO A 43 3.52 15.62 6.03
N SER A 44 3.71 16.57 6.95
CA SER A 44 4.48 16.37 8.19
C SER A 44 3.93 15.20 9.01
N GLU A 45 2.62 15.10 9.10
CA GLU A 45 1.91 14.11 9.91
C GLU A 45 2.18 12.69 9.38
N ILE A 46 2.09 12.51 8.06
CA ILE A 46 2.34 11.21 7.40
C ILE A 46 3.81 10.81 7.55
N LYS A 47 4.74 11.78 7.40
CA LYS A 47 6.18 11.52 7.55
C LYS A 47 6.53 11.07 8.96
N GLU A 48 5.98 11.72 9.98
CA GLU A 48 6.26 11.38 11.38
C GLU A 48 5.66 10.03 11.78
N GLN A 49 4.40 9.79 11.41
CA GLN A 49 3.73 8.51 11.63
C GLN A 49 4.47 7.37 10.93
N GLY A 50 4.82 7.57 9.65
CA GLY A 50 5.60 6.61 8.87
C GLY A 50 6.94 6.30 9.53
N ASN A 51 7.69 7.33 9.94
CA ASN A 51 8.97 7.16 10.62
C ASN A 51 8.85 6.43 11.96
N ALA A 52 7.78 6.66 12.72
CA ALA A 52 7.51 5.95 13.97
C ALA A 52 7.26 4.45 13.71
N VAL A 53 6.53 4.11 12.66
CA VAL A 53 6.29 2.72 12.26
C VAL A 53 7.57 2.06 11.74
N LEU A 54 8.32 2.74 10.87
CA LEU A 54 9.59 2.23 10.33
C LEU A 54 10.59 1.92 11.46
N LYS A 55 10.70 2.79 12.48
CA LYS A 55 11.54 2.53 13.66
C LYS A 55 11.12 1.29 14.45
N LYS A 56 9.82 1.03 14.58
CA LYS A 56 9.31 -0.17 15.26
C LYS A 56 9.69 -1.45 14.52
N ILE A 57 9.68 -1.41 13.18
CA ILE A 57 10.01 -2.55 12.33
C ILE A 57 11.54 -2.65 12.10
N GLY A 58 12.29 -1.59 12.41
CA GLY A 58 13.76 -1.54 12.28
C GLY A 58 14.25 -1.11 10.89
N PHE A 59 13.39 -0.50 10.08
CA PHE A 59 13.74 -0.02 8.74
C PHE A 59 13.99 1.49 8.71
N THR A 60 14.73 1.93 7.70
CA THR A 60 15.01 3.34 7.44
C THR A 60 14.13 3.90 6.31
N PRO A 61 13.90 5.23 6.25
CA PRO A 61 13.14 5.84 5.15
C PRO A 61 13.77 5.61 3.78
N THR A 62 15.10 5.56 3.70
CA THR A 62 15.83 5.28 2.46
C THR A 62 15.57 3.86 1.96
N GLU A 63 15.56 2.88 2.86
CA GLU A 63 15.22 1.49 2.53
C GLU A 63 13.77 1.37 2.05
N LEU A 64 12.83 2.09 2.67
CA LEU A 64 11.44 2.15 2.22
C LEU A 64 11.36 2.64 0.77
N VAL A 65 12.03 3.75 0.44
CA VAL A 65 12.02 4.30 -0.92
C VAL A 65 12.66 3.34 -1.93
N ASN A 66 13.80 2.74 -1.58
CA ASN A 66 14.46 1.77 -2.44
C ASN A 66 13.61 0.50 -2.66
N ALA A 67 12.94 0.02 -1.62
CA ALA A 67 12.02 -1.11 -1.72
C ALA A 67 10.81 -0.78 -2.60
N ALA A 68 10.27 0.44 -2.49
CA ALA A 68 9.17 0.89 -3.36
C ALA A 68 9.58 0.92 -4.83
N TYR A 69 10.78 1.38 -5.17
CA TYR A 69 11.27 1.31 -6.56
C TYR A 69 11.44 -0.12 -7.06
N LYS A 70 11.98 -1.01 -6.23
CA LYS A 70 12.09 -2.44 -6.59
C LYS A 70 10.72 -3.06 -6.84
N TYR A 71 9.73 -2.73 -6.02
CA TYR A 71 8.35 -3.20 -6.19
C TYR A 71 7.78 -2.76 -7.55
N VAL A 72 7.95 -1.49 -7.92
CA VAL A 72 7.48 -0.96 -9.21
C VAL A 72 8.21 -1.63 -10.38
N LEU A 73 9.50 -1.94 -10.24
CA LEU A 73 10.25 -2.64 -11.29
C LEU A 73 9.81 -4.11 -11.47
N GLU A 74 9.35 -4.76 -10.41
CA GLU A 74 8.95 -6.17 -10.44
C GLU A 74 7.49 -6.36 -10.86
N HIS A 75 6.60 -5.50 -10.36
CA HIS A 75 5.16 -5.62 -10.56
C HIS A 75 4.60 -4.65 -11.60
N GLU A 76 5.41 -3.71 -12.09
CA GLU A 76 5.01 -2.63 -13.01
C GLU A 76 3.85 -1.75 -12.47
N GLU A 77 3.57 -1.84 -11.17
CA GLU A 77 2.48 -1.17 -10.48
C GLU A 77 2.99 -0.41 -9.25
N LEU A 78 2.33 0.71 -8.93
CA LEU A 78 2.61 1.41 -7.67
C LEU A 78 2.11 0.58 -6.48
N PRO A 79 2.83 0.60 -5.35
CA PRO A 79 2.36 -0.04 -4.13
C PRO A 79 1.07 0.65 -3.68
N SER A 80 -0.06 0.05 -4.01
CA SER A 80 -1.39 0.59 -3.73
C SER A 80 -1.88 0.13 -2.36
N THR A 81 -2.64 0.99 -1.70
CA THR A 81 -3.28 0.71 -0.42
C THR A 81 -4.42 -0.27 -0.62
N PHE A 82 -4.11 -1.57 -0.65
CA PHE A 82 -5.04 -2.69 -0.75
C PHE A 82 -6.05 -2.56 -1.90
N SER A 83 -5.92 -3.41 -2.91
CA SER A 83 -6.97 -3.63 -3.92
C SER A 83 -8.34 -3.63 -3.24
N SER A 84 -9.26 -2.79 -3.73
CA SER A 84 -10.60 -2.69 -3.15
C SER A 84 -11.26 -4.08 -3.17
N LEU A 85 -12.27 -4.31 -2.33
CA LEU A 85 -12.96 -5.61 -2.32
C LEU A 85 -13.55 -5.94 -3.70
N GLU A 86 -13.89 -4.91 -4.48
CA GLU A 86 -14.28 -4.98 -5.89
C GLU A 86 -13.15 -5.51 -6.77
N ASP A 87 -11.92 -5.02 -6.60
CA ASP A 87 -10.74 -5.45 -7.36
C ASP A 87 -10.31 -6.89 -7.02
N LEU A 88 -10.58 -7.33 -5.79
CA LEU A 88 -10.29 -8.69 -5.32
C LEU A 88 -11.40 -9.69 -5.68
N ARG A 89 -12.51 -9.23 -6.26
CA ARG A 89 -13.66 -10.07 -6.58
C ARG A 89 -13.28 -11.03 -7.72
N GLY A 90 -13.11 -12.31 -7.40
CA GLY A 90 -12.69 -13.35 -8.35
C GLY A 90 -11.19 -13.66 -8.31
N GLN A 91 -10.39 -12.95 -7.52
CA GLN A 91 -9.01 -13.33 -7.27
C GLN A 91 -8.93 -14.43 -6.19
N HIS A 92 -8.57 -15.64 -6.60
CA HIS A 92 -8.28 -16.74 -5.69
C HIS A 92 -6.78 -16.83 -5.42
N ARG A 93 -6.38 -16.77 -4.15
CA ARG A 93 -5.00 -17.06 -3.75
C ARG A 93 -4.72 -18.55 -3.90
N THR A 94 -3.72 -18.90 -4.69
CA THR A 94 -3.25 -20.29 -4.80
C THR A 94 -2.39 -20.64 -3.59
N LEU A 95 -2.88 -21.54 -2.74
CA LEU A 95 -2.11 -22.06 -1.60
C LEU A 95 -1.23 -23.24 -2.03
N THR A 96 0.02 -23.25 -1.55
CA THR A 96 0.90 -24.42 -1.68
C THR A 96 0.34 -25.60 -0.87
N PRO A 97 0.70 -26.86 -1.20
CA PRO A 97 0.20 -28.03 -0.46
C PRO A 97 0.52 -27.96 1.05
N GLU A 98 1.73 -27.53 1.42
CA GLU A 98 2.13 -27.36 2.83
C GLU A 98 1.26 -26.31 3.55
N GLN A 99 0.94 -25.20 2.88
CA GLN A 99 0.06 -24.18 3.45
C GLN A 99 -1.37 -24.69 3.64
N LYS A 100 -1.86 -25.55 2.73
CA LYS A 100 -3.17 -26.17 2.86
C LYS A 100 -3.22 -27.11 4.07
N GLU A 101 -2.20 -27.94 4.29
CA GLU A 101 -2.14 -28.82 5.46
C GLU A 101 -2.13 -28.03 6.77
N LYS A 102 -1.27 -27.02 6.88
CA LYS A 102 -1.21 -26.16 8.07
C LYS A 102 -2.54 -25.44 8.34
N LEU A 103 -3.23 -25.03 7.28
CA LEU A 103 -4.56 -24.43 7.40
C LEU A 103 -5.59 -25.47 7.87
N GLN A 104 -5.60 -26.67 7.29
CA GLN A 104 -6.48 -27.75 7.69
C GLN A 104 -6.27 -28.16 9.15
N GLU A 105 -5.02 -28.27 9.60
CA GLU A 105 -4.68 -28.59 10.98
C GLU A 105 -5.24 -27.54 11.94
N ARG A 106 -5.07 -26.25 11.64
CA ARG A 106 -5.64 -25.15 12.43
C ARG A 106 -7.16 -25.18 12.45
N MET A 107 -7.78 -25.43 11.30
CA MET A 107 -9.23 -25.56 11.22
C MET A 107 -9.72 -26.74 12.08
N ARG A 108 -9.05 -27.90 12.03
CA ARG A 108 -9.38 -29.06 12.87
C ARG A 108 -9.19 -28.76 14.36
N ALA A 109 -8.16 -28.01 14.73
CA ALA A 109 -7.92 -27.63 16.13
C ALA A 109 -9.01 -26.69 16.67
N MET A 110 -9.57 -25.82 15.82
CA MET A 110 -10.57 -24.82 16.23
C MET A 110 -12.02 -25.26 16.00
N THR A 111 -12.24 -26.32 15.21
CA THR A 111 -13.58 -26.79 14.84
C THR A 111 -13.95 -28.04 15.63
N LEU A 112 -15.11 -28.02 16.28
CA LEU A 112 -15.68 -29.21 16.90
C LEU A 112 -16.33 -30.09 15.83
N LYS A 113 -16.24 -31.41 15.98
CA LYS A 113 -16.97 -32.33 15.10
C LYS A 113 -18.46 -32.10 15.26
N ALA A 114 -19.15 -31.94 14.13
CA ALA A 114 -20.59 -32.01 14.05
C ALA A 114 -21.06 -33.38 14.59
N PRO A 115 -22.04 -33.43 15.50
CA PRO A 115 -22.73 -34.67 15.87
C PRO A 115 -23.38 -35.35 14.65
N ASP A 116 -23.52 -36.67 14.72
CA ASP A 116 -24.21 -37.43 13.68
C ASP A 116 -25.68 -36.96 13.55
N GLY A 117 -26.17 -36.81 12.31
CA GLY A 117 -27.53 -36.32 12.03
C GLY A 117 -27.72 -34.79 12.05
N TRP A 118 -26.67 -33.98 12.24
CA TRP A 118 -26.77 -32.50 12.23
C TRP A 118 -27.30 -31.91 10.92
N GLY A 119 -27.22 -32.64 9.80
CA GLY A 119 -27.75 -32.22 8.51
C GLY A 119 -29.24 -32.54 8.29
N GLU A 120 -29.85 -33.36 9.16
CA GLU A 120 -31.23 -33.83 9.01
C GLU A 120 -32.25 -32.88 9.66
N ARG A 121 -31.81 -32.11 10.65
CA ARG A 121 -32.65 -31.15 11.38
C ARG A 121 -32.21 -29.71 11.07
N PRO A 122 -33.15 -28.76 10.96
CA PRO A 122 -32.78 -27.37 10.74
C PRO A 122 -32.00 -26.81 11.95
N PHE A 123 -30.93 -26.06 11.67
CA PHE A 123 -30.00 -25.55 12.69
C PHE A 123 -30.68 -24.79 13.85
N LYS A 124 -31.80 -24.10 13.59
CA LYS A 124 -32.55 -23.38 14.62
C LYS A 124 -33.10 -24.29 15.71
N GLU A 125 -33.66 -25.44 15.33
CA GLU A 125 -34.24 -26.39 16.29
C GLU A 125 -33.17 -27.00 17.19
N LEU A 126 -32.02 -27.36 16.62
CA LEU A 126 -30.86 -27.85 17.37
C LEU A 126 -30.31 -26.80 18.34
N LEU A 127 -30.30 -25.53 17.94
CA LEU A 127 -29.83 -24.43 18.78
C LEU A 127 -30.79 -24.16 19.94
N ASP A 128 -32.10 -24.21 19.71
CA ASP A 128 -33.12 -24.00 20.73
C ASP A 128 -33.15 -25.15 21.75
N GLU A 129 -32.97 -26.40 21.30
CA GLU A 129 -32.81 -27.58 22.16
C GLU A 129 -31.57 -27.45 23.05
N ALA A 130 -30.40 -27.15 22.46
CA ALA A 130 -29.16 -26.96 23.21
C ALA A 130 -29.22 -25.77 24.19
N ARG A 131 -29.96 -24.70 23.85
CA ARG A 131 -30.25 -23.59 24.77
C ARG A 131 -31.18 -24.03 25.89
N GLY A 132 -32.25 -24.74 25.56
CA GLY A 132 -33.20 -25.31 26.52
C GLY A 132 -32.48 -26.15 27.57
N GLU A 133 -31.63 -27.10 27.15
CA GLU A 133 -30.82 -27.92 28.06
C GLU A 133 -29.87 -27.08 28.93
N ARG A 134 -29.17 -26.10 28.35
CA ARG A 134 -28.21 -25.25 29.08
C ARG A 134 -28.84 -24.28 30.06
N TYR A 135 -30.08 -23.85 29.81
CA TYR A 135 -30.79 -22.89 30.65
C TYR A 135 -31.83 -23.53 31.56
N ALA A 136 -32.26 -24.78 31.30
CA ALA A 136 -33.12 -25.55 32.19
C ALA A 136 -32.50 -25.77 33.57
N ARG A 137 -31.16 -25.83 33.67
CA ARG A 137 -30.44 -25.91 34.96
C ARG A 137 -30.51 -24.63 35.81
N PHE A 138 -31.05 -23.54 35.28
CA PHE A 138 -31.17 -22.24 35.95
C PHE A 138 -32.63 -21.79 36.14
N ALA A 139 -33.60 -22.64 35.82
CA ALA A 139 -35.03 -22.44 36.04
C ALA A 139 -35.50 -23.26 37.25
#